data_AF-A0A073CGC6-F1
#
_entry.id   AF-A0A073CGC6-F1
#
_cell.length_a   1.000
_cell.length_b   1.000
_cell.length_c   1.000
_cell.angle_alpha   90.00
_cell.angle_beta   90.00
_cell.angle_gamma   90.00
#
_symmetry.space_group_name_H-M   'P 1'
#
loop_
_entity.id
_entity.type
_entity.pdbx_description
1 polymer ?
#
loop_
_entity_poly.entity_id
_entity_poly.type
_entity_poly.pdbx_seq_one_letter_code
_entity_poly.pdbx_strand_id
1 'polypeptide(L)'
;MDNGTYEFNESQNQLILDLSKKMRFVSYFLIVSGALGAISGFITILQGVQGGFSGIVQGVILLVTGIWTINAAKAFQLIVDTQGNDIENLMGALGQLRKLYTLQYWLFLIAVIFMIIGLILILVFGIAAGGS
;
A
#
# COMPACT_ATOMS: atom_id res chain seq x y z
N MET A 1 -15.66 23.61 -32.72
CA MET A 1 -15.19 23.47 -31.33
C MET A 1 -13.99 22.58 -31.43
N ASP A 2 -12.82 23.05 -30.97
CA ASP A 2 -11.63 22.21 -31.00
C ASP A 2 -11.92 20.99 -30.12
N ASN A 3 -12.05 19.80 -30.72
CA ASN A 3 -12.22 18.54 -30.01
C ASN A 3 -10.87 18.10 -29.41
N GLY A 4 -10.05 19.09 -29.00
CA GLY A 4 -8.67 18.91 -28.61
C GLY A 4 -8.60 17.98 -27.42
N THR A 5 -8.01 16.81 -27.63
CA THR A 5 -7.56 15.94 -26.55
C THR A 5 -6.74 16.80 -25.60
N TYR A 6 -7.17 16.87 -24.34
CA TYR A 6 -6.44 17.63 -23.34
C TYR A 6 -5.07 16.99 -23.14
N GLU A 7 -4.03 17.80 -23.19
CA GLU A 7 -2.64 17.40 -22.98
C GLU A 7 -2.02 18.25 -21.88
N PHE A 8 -1.20 17.60 -21.05
CA PHE A 8 -0.42 18.24 -20.02
C PHE A 8 0.74 19.01 -20.66
N ASN A 9 1.00 20.20 -20.12
CA ASN A 9 2.20 20.94 -20.50
C ASN A 9 3.45 20.33 -19.85
N GLU A 10 4.63 20.78 -20.29
CA GLU A 10 5.91 20.27 -19.82
C GLU A 10 6.06 20.33 -18.28
N SER A 11 5.64 21.42 -17.66
CA SER A 11 5.72 21.58 -16.20
C SER A 11 4.85 20.54 -15.47
N GLN A 12 3.65 20.28 -15.98
CA GLN A 12 2.75 19.25 -15.44
C GLN A 12 3.32 17.85 -15.64
N ASN A 13 3.90 17.56 -16.82
CA ASN A 13 4.56 16.29 -17.10
C ASN A 13 5.76 16.04 -16.18
N GLN A 14 6.58 17.06 -15.90
CA GLN A 14 7.67 16.94 -14.94
C GLN A 14 7.17 16.67 -13.52
N LEU A 15 6.06 17.28 -13.09
CA LEU A 15 5.43 17.00 -11.80
C LEU A 15 4.94 15.55 -11.71
N ILE A 16 4.27 15.06 -12.75
CA ILE A 16 3.76 13.69 -12.82
C ILE A 16 4.91 12.67 -12.85
N LEU A 17 5.98 12.98 -13.57
CA LEU A 17 7.21 12.18 -13.62
C LEU A 17 7.90 12.10 -12.26
N ASP A 18 7.98 13.21 -11.53
CA ASP A 18 8.54 13.22 -10.18
C ASP A 18 7.69 12.38 -9.21
N LEU A 19 6.36 12.48 -9.30
CA LEU A 19 5.43 11.64 -8.55
C LEU A 19 5.65 10.15 -8.87
N SER A 20 5.72 9.78 -10.16
CA SER A 20 5.92 8.39 -10.57
C SER A 20 7.23 7.82 -10.01
N LYS A 21 8.33 8.59 -10.05
CA LYS A 21 9.65 8.22 -9.51
C LYS A 21 9.60 7.97 -8.01
N LYS A 22 8.96 8.87 -7.25
CA LYS A 22 8.79 8.73 -5.79
C LYS A 22 7.94 7.51 -5.44
N MET A 23 6.84 7.29 -6.16
CA MET A 23 6.00 6.10 -5.97
C MET A 23 6.77 4.80 -6.24
N ARG A 24 7.63 4.75 -7.27
CA ARG A 24 8.50 3.59 -7.55
C ARG A 24 9.48 3.33 -6.40
N PHE A 25 10.12 4.38 -5.89
CA PHE A 25 11.00 4.25 -4.72
C PHE A 25 10.26 3.68 -3.51
N VAL A 26 9.10 4.25 -3.16
CA VAL A 26 8.26 3.76 -2.05
C VAL A 26 7.84 2.31 -2.28
N SER A 27 7.44 1.94 -3.49
CA SER A 27 7.09 0.57 -3.81
C SER A 27 8.24 -0.41 -3.55
N TYR A 28 9.44 -0.12 -4.06
CA TYR A 28 10.59 -1.00 -3.83
C TYR A 28 10.93 -1.12 -2.36
N PHE A 29 10.89 -0.01 -1.62
CA PHE A 29 11.09 -0.01 -0.18
C PHE A 29 10.07 -0.92 0.53
N LEU A 30 8.78 -0.81 0.18
CA LEU A 30 7.70 -1.63 0.74
C LEU A 30 7.86 -3.11 0.38
N ILE A 31 8.21 -3.43 -0.86
CA ILE A 31 8.41 -4.81 -1.33
C ILE A 31 9.57 -5.46 -0.57
N VAL A 32 10.71 -4.77 -0.49
CA VAL A 32 11.90 -5.27 0.22
C VAL A 32 11.60 -5.44 1.71
N SER A 33 11.02 -4.42 2.34
CA SER A 33 10.65 -4.47 3.76
C SER A 33 9.65 -5.58 4.05
N GLY A 34 8.66 -5.77 3.16
CA GLY A 34 7.67 -6.82 3.28
C GLY A 34 8.26 -8.22 3.14
N ALA A 35 9.16 -8.43 2.18
CA ALA A 35 9.88 -9.69 2.01
C ALA A 35 10.74 -10.02 3.24
N LEU A 36 11.54 -9.05 3.70
CA LEU A 36 12.38 -9.20 4.89
C LEU A 36 11.54 -9.47 6.15
N GLY A 37 10.42 -8.76 6.32
CA GLY A 37 9.50 -8.97 7.43
C GLY A 37 8.86 -10.35 7.42
N ALA A 38 8.45 -10.85 6.26
CA ALA A 38 7.89 -12.20 6.13
C ALA A 38 8.93 -13.29 6.44
N ILE A 39 10.16 -13.13 5.94
CA ILE A 39 11.29 -14.03 6.25
C ILE A 39 11.58 -14.01 7.76
N SER A 40 11.67 -12.82 8.36
CA SER A 40 11.88 -12.67 9.79
C SER A 40 10.77 -13.33 10.60
N GLY A 41 9.51 -13.13 10.24
CA GLY A 41 8.37 -13.78 10.88
C GLY A 41 8.43 -15.31 10.80
N PHE A 42 8.83 -15.84 9.63
CA PHE A 42 9.04 -17.29 9.46
C PHE A 42 10.15 -17.83 10.36
N ILE A 43 11.29 -17.15 10.46
CA ILE A 43 12.38 -17.52 11.37
C ILE A 43 11.90 -17.51 12.83
N THR A 44 11.14 -16.50 13.24
CA THR A 44 10.56 -16.40 14.59
C THR A 44 9.66 -17.60 14.92
N ILE A 45 8.87 -18.09 13.94
CA ILE A 45 8.07 -19.31 14.09
C ILE A 45 8.98 -20.53 14.32
N LEU A 46 10.03 -20.70 13.51
CA LEU A 46 10.96 -21.82 13.66
C LEU A 46 11.70 -21.82 15.01
N GLN A 47 11.90 -20.64 15.59
CA GLN A 47 12.53 -20.48 16.91
C GLN A 47 11.55 -20.71 18.08
N GLY A 48 10.25 -20.96 17.81
CA GLY A 48 9.23 -21.13 18.84
C GLY A 48 8.90 -19.84 19.61
N VAL A 49 9.27 -18.68 19.07
CA VAL A 49 9.02 -17.38 19.68
C VAL A 49 7.65 -16.86 19.25
N GLN A 50 6.90 -16.25 20.19
CA GLN A 50 5.61 -15.65 19.88
C GLN A 50 5.77 -14.44 18.94
N GLY A 51 4.79 -14.22 18.06
CA GLY A 51 4.79 -13.08 17.13
C GLY A 51 5.34 -13.36 15.73
N GLY A 52 5.80 -14.58 15.43
CA GLY A 52 6.22 -14.91 14.07
C GLY A 52 5.09 -14.81 13.03
N PHE A 53 3.87 -15.24 13.39
CA PHE A 53 2.70 -15.14 12.51
C PHE A 53 2.33 -13.68 12.18
N SER A 54 2.37 -12.77 13.16
CA SER A 54 2.09 -11.35 12.90
C SER A 54 3.16 -10.72 12.02
N GLY A 55 4.42 -11.13 12.14
CA GLY A 55 5.50 -10.72 11.23
C GLY A 55 5.25 -11.13 9.78
N ILE A 56 4.77 -12.37 9.55
CA ILE A 56 4.38 -12.84 8.22
C ILE A 56 3.23 -12.02 7.65
N VAL A 57 2.16 -11.83 8.43
CA VAL A 57 0.99 -11.04 7.99
C VAL A 57 1.39 -9.61 7.63
N GLN A 58 2.19 -8.95 8.48
CA GLN A 58 2.70 -7.61 8.21
C GLN A 58 3.56 -7.57 6.94
N GLY A 59 4.43 -8.56 6.76
CA GLY A 59 5.27 -8.67 5.56
C GLY A 59 4.45 -8.79 4.27
N VAL A 60 3.41 -9.63 4.28
CA VAL A 60 2.48 -9.79 3.15
C VAL A 60 1.74 -8.49 2.85
N ILE A 61 1.25 -7.78 3.87
CA ILE A 61 0.58 -6.49 3.69
C ILE A 61 1.49 -5.48 2.99
N LEU A 62 2.75 -5.36 3.42
CA LEU A 62 3.73 -4.46 2.81
C LEU A 62 4.04 -4.86 1.36
N LEU A 63 4.22 -6.16 1.09
CA LEU A 63 4.45 -6.69 -0.26
C LEU A 63 3.31 -6.32 -1.21
N VAL A 64 2.07 -6.63 -0.84
CA VAL A 64 0.89 -6.34 -1.70
C VAL A 64 0.74 -4.84 -1.91
N THR A 65 0.90 -4.03 -0.85
CA THR A 65 0.85 -2.57 -0.95
C THR A 65 1.93 -2.02 -1.89
N GLY A 66 3.14 -2.57 -1.80
CA GLY A 66 4.24 -2.23 -2.70
C GLY A 66 3.93 -2.57 -4.16
N ILE A 67 3.41 -3.78 -4.44
CA ILE A 67 3.03 -4.23 -5.79
C ILE A 67 1.96 -3.31 -6.40
N TRP A 68 0.97 -2.88 -5.63
CA TRP A 68 -0.07 -2.00 -6.16
C TRP A 68 0.44 -0.57 -6.35
N THR A 69 1.34 -0.11 -5.48
CA THR A 69 2.03 1.18 -5.63
C THR A 69 2.86 1.24 -6.92
N ILE A 70 3.58 0.18 -7.30
CA ILE A 70 4.36 0.20 -8.56
C ILE A 70 3.45 0.20 -9.80
N ASN A 71 2.29 -0.47 -9.74
CA ASN A 71 1.34 -0.45 -10.84
C ASN A 71 0.76 0.95 -11.05
N ALA A 72 0.43 1.65 -9.97
CA ALA A 72 0.02 3.05 -10.04
C ALA A 72 1.15 3.95 -10.56
N ALA A 73 2.40 3.74 -10.10
CA ALA A 73 3.54 4.51 -10.57
C ALA A 73 3.81 4.34 -12.08
N LYS A 74 3.70 3.11 -12.59
CA LYS A 74 3.80 2.82 -14.03
C LYS A 74 2.70 3.51 -14.82
N ALA A 75 1.46 3.55 -14.30
CA ALA A 75 0.36 4.24 -14.96
C ALA A 75 0.56 5.76 -15.02
N PHE A 76 1.10 6.38 -13.96
CA PHE A 76 1.48 7.80 -14.01
C PHE A 76 2.63 8.07 -14.98
N GLN A 77 3.60 7.17 -15.08
CA GLN A 77 4.68 7.29 -16.05
C GLN A 77 4.16 7.29 -17.50
N LEU A 78 3.13 6.49 -17.82
CA LEU A 78 2.54 6.44 -19.16
C LEU A 78 1.94 7.76 -19.62
N ILE A 79 1.46 8.60 -18.69
CA ILE A 79 0.99 9.96 -19.01
C ILE A 79 2.13 10.80 -19.61
N VAL A 80 3.36 10.61 -19.11
CA VAL A 80 4.53 11.37 -19.57
C VAL A 80 5.16 10.74 -20.82
N ASP A 81 5.14 9.42 -20.91
CA ASP A 81 5.78 8.67 -21.98
C ASP A 81 4.96 8.65 -23.29
N THR A 82 3.67 9.03 -23.24
CA THR A 82 2.78 9.05 -24.40
C THR A 82 2.19 10.44 -24.61
N GLN A 83 1.79 10.75 -25.85
CA GLN A 83 1.15 12.02 -26.20
C GLN A 83 -0.16 11.73 -26.94
N GLY A 84 -1.11 12.65 -26.83
CA GLY A 84 -2.41 12.61 -27.49
C GLY A 84 -3.49 11.84 -26.74
N ASN A 85 -3.22 11.33 -25.52
CA ASN A 85 -4.14 10.49 -24.74
C ASN A 85 -4.08 10.76 -23.22
N ASP A 86 -3.66 11.95 -22.77
CA ASP A 86 -3.33 12.20 -21.36
C ASP A 86 -4.49 11.97 -20.38
N ILE A 87 -5.71 12.30 -20.78
CA ILE A 87 -6.91 12.04 -19.96
C ILE A 87 -7.16 10.54 -19.78
N GLU A 88 -6.98 9.74 -20.83
CA GLU A 88 -7.16 8.29 -20.74
C GLU A 88 -6.11 7.68 -19.81
N ASN A 89 -4.85 8.08 -19.99
CA ASN A 89 -3.76 7.65 -19.12
C ASN A 89 -3.97 8.09 -17.66
N LEU A 90 -4.44 9.32 -17.43
CA LEU A 90 -4.79 9.82 -16.09
C LEU A 90 -5.90 8.98 -15.46
N MET A 91 -6.96 8.68 -16.19
CA MET A 91 -8.05 7.84 -15.69
C MET A 91 -7.57 6.42 -15.39
N GLY A 92 -6.66 5.88 -16.20
CA GLY A 92 -5.96 4.63 -15.93
C GLY A 92 -5.16 4.68 -14.62
N ALA A 93 -4.38 5.73 -14.41
CA ALA A 93 -3.60 5.96 -13.20
C ALA A 93 -4.47 6.12 -11.94
N LEU A 94 -5.55 6.90 -12.03
CA LEU A 94 -6.55 7.04 -10.97
C LEU A 94 -7.24 5.71 -10.67
N GLY A 95 -7.49 4.88 -11.68
CA GLY A 95 -7.99 3.51 -11.50
C GLY A 95 -7.05 2.63 -10.68
N GLN A 96 -5.73 2.73 -10.91
CA GLN A 96 -4.73 2.02 -10.11
C GLN A 96 -4.64 2.57 -8.68
N LEU A 97 -4.70 3.90 -8.51
CA LEU A 97 -4.76 4.51 -7.18
C LEU A 97 -6.00 4.06 -6.41
N ARG A 98 -7.17 4.04 -7.06
CA ARG A 98 -8.41 3.57 -6.44
C ARG A 98 -8.25 2.14 -5.92
N LYS A 99 -7.61 1.25 -6.68
CA LYS A 99 -7.33 -0.12 -6.22
C LYS A 99 -6.45 -0.09 -4.97
N LEU A 100 -5.32 0.61 -5.00
CA LEU A 100 -4.41 0.81 -3.86
C LEU A 100 -5.15 1.26 -2.60
N TYR A 101 -5.90 2.36 -2.69
CA TYR A 101 -6.64 2.91 -1.55
C TYR A 101 -7.79 2.02 -1.10
N THR A 102 -8.43 1.27 -2.00
CA THR A 102 -9.48 0.33 -1.62
C THR A 102 -8.91 -0.79 -0.74
N LEU A 103 -7.75 -1.35 -1.07
CA LEU A 103 -7.10 -2.34 -0.22
C LEU A 103 -6.66 -1.75 1.11
N GLN A 104 -5.98 -0.59 1.10
CA GLN A 104 -5.55 0.06 2.34
C GLN A 104 -6.74 0.35 3.26
N TYR A 105 -7.86 0.82 2.69
CA TYR A 105 -9.10 1.03 3.42
C TYR A 105 -9.56 -0.24 4.14
N TRP A 106 -9.65 -1.37 3.43
CA TRP A 106 -10.06 -2.64 4.05
C TRP A 106 -9.06 -3.15 5.09
N LEU A 107 -7.75 -3.05 4.81
CA LEU A 107 -6.71 -3.47 5.76
C LEU A 107 -6.76 -2.66 7.05
N PHE A 108 -6.90 -1.34 6.97
CA PHE A 108 -7.00 -0.48 8.14
C PHE A 108 -8.31 -0.69 8.89
N LEU A 109 -9.43 -0.86 8.18
CA LEU A 109 -10.71 -1.16 8.82
C LEU A 109 -10.64 -2.46 9.63
N ILE A 110 -10.11 -3.52 9.02
CA ILE A 110 -9.92 -4.83 9.68
C ILE A 110 -8.95 -4.68 10.87
N ALA A 111 -7.82 -4.00 10.70
CA ALA A 111 -6.85 -3.79 11.76
C ALA A 111 -7.47 -3.05 12.96
N VAL A 112 -8.25 -2.00 12.71
CA VAL A 112 -8.96 -1.25 13.76
C VAL A 112 -9.96 -2.14 14.49
N ILE A 113 -10.72 -2.98 13.77
CA ILE A 113 -11.66 -3.92 14.38
C ILE A 113 -10.92 -4.89 15.32
N PHE A 114 -9.80 -5.49 14.87
CA PHE A 114 -9.01 -6.39 15.71
C PHE A 114 -8.37 -5.68 16.90
N MET A 115 -7.91 -4.44 16.74
CA MET A 115 -7.39 -3.63 17.86
C MET A 115 -8.47 -3.38 18.92
N ILE A 116 -9.70 -3.03 18.50
CA ILE A 116 -10.82 -2.81 19.42
C ILE A 116 -11.17 -4.11 20.16
N ILE A 117 -11.28 -5.23 19.44
CA ILE A 117 -11.55 -6.53 20.06
C ILE A 117 -10.45 -6.89 21.07
N GLY A 118 -9.19 -6.76 20.67
CA GLY A 118 -8.04 -7.03 21.55
C GLY A 118 -8.06 -6.16 22.80
N LEU A 119 -8.37 -4.87 22.67
CA LEU A 119 -8.48 -3.95 23.80
C LEU A 119 -9.61 -4.35 24.75
N ILE A 120 -10.79 -4.69 24.23
CA ILE A 120 -11.93 -5.15 25.05
C ILE A 120 -11.56 -6.42 25.83
N LEU A 121 -10.93 -7.39 25.16
CA LEU A 121 -10.51 -8.63 25.81
C LEU A 121 -9.49 -8.36 26.93
N ILE A 122 -8.50 -7.51 26.67
CA ILE A 122 -7.50 -7.12 27.67
C ILE A 122 -8.16 -6.45 28.89
N LEU A 123 -9.12 -5.54 28.66
CA LEU A 123 -9.82 -4.86 29.75
C LEU A 123 -10.68 -5.82 30.56
N VAL A 124 -11.49 -6.67 29.91
CA VAL A 124 -12.40 -7.60 30.59
C VAL A 124 -11.62 -8.65 31.39
N PHE A 125 -10.63 -9.31 30.78
CA PHE A 125 -9.87 -10.38 31.43
C PHE A 125 -8.77 -9.86 32.35
N GLY A 126 -8.16 -8.72 32.03
CA GLY A 126 -7.13 -8.09 32.87
C GLY A 126 -7.70 -7.56 34.18
N ILE A 127 -8.89 -6.94 34.15
CA ILE A 127 -9.58 -6.50 35.38
C ILE A 127 -10.00 -7.72 36.22
N ALA A 128 -10.52 -8.77 35.58
CA ALA A 128 -10.92 -10.00 36.28
C ALA A 128 -9.75 -10.72 36.96
N ALA A 129 -8.55 -10.70 36.37
CA ALA A 129 -7.36 -11.32 36.93
C ALA A 129 -6.66 -10.48 38.02
N GLY A 130 -6.82 -9.15 38.01
CA GLY A 130 -6.25 -8.26 39.02
C GLY A 130 -7.11 -8.06 40.28
N GLY A 131 -8.37 -8.51 40.24
CA GLY A 131 -9.32 -8.44 41.36
C GLY A 131 -9.43 -9.70 42.23
N SER A 132 -8.59 -10.71 41.98
CA SER A 132 -8.54 -11.99 42.71
C SER A 132 -7.30 -12.10 43.60
#